data_AF-A0A661G046-F1
#
_entry.id   AF-A0A661G046-F1
#
_cell.length_a   1.000
_cell.length_b   1.000
_cell.length_c   1.000
_cell.angle_alpha   90.00
_cell.angle_beta   90.00
_cell.angle_gamma   90.00
#
_symmetry.space_group_name_H-M   'P 1'
#
loop_
_entity.id
_entity.type
_entity.pdbx_description
1 polymer ?
#
loop_
_entity_poly.entity_id
_entity_poly.type
_entity_poly.pdbx_seq_one_letter_code
_entity_poly.pdbx_strand_id
1 'polypeptide(L)'
;ENNITWFEYDRNTRLVKEIRPKGQQTEYDYDDAGNLIEKIEATRLPAVTVRQSLLYELLATLSKENAIYKAAGAVHACALCRGTEVLYFVEDVGRHNALDAIAGRMWLDEVDGGSCILYTTGRVTSEMVIKATQMGVPVLLSRSGMTHMGLHLGQTVDMVLVARAKGRHFLAFHGADRIEFDAVPA
;
A
#
# COMPACT_ATOMS: atom_id res chain seq x y z
N GLU A 1 -26.67 15.05 -10.35
CA GLU A 1 -25.68 14.06 -9.91
C GLU A 1 -26.03 12.70 -10.51
N ASN A 2 -25.06 12.00 -11.12
CA ASN A 2 -25.29 10.70 -11.73
C ASN A 2 -25.42 9.64 -10.63
N ASN A 3 -26.65 9.25 -10.31
CA ASN A 3 -26.99 8.26 -9.29
C ASN A 3 -26.95 6.82 -9.85
N ILE A 4 -25.93 6.52 -10.64
CA ILE A 4 -25.81 5.25 -11.40
C ILE A 4 -24.89 4.29 -10.64
N THR A 5 -25.33 3.05 -10.46
CA THR A 5 -24.52 1.93 -9.98
C THR A 5 -24.13 1.04 -11.15
N TRP A 6 -22.85 0.71 -11.28
CA TRP A 6 -22.34 -0.21 -12.29
C TRP A 6 -22.11 -1.60 -11.72
N PHE A 7 -22.36 -2.63 -12.52
CA PHE A 7 -22.13 -4.03 -12.15
C PHE A 7 -21.33 -4.71 -13.26
N GLU A 8 -20.33 -5.50 -12.88
CA GLU A 8 -19.59 -6.39 -13.78
C GLU A 8 -19.76 -7.83 -13.34
N TYR A 9 -19.85 -8.75 -14.32
CA TYR A 9 -20.10 -10.17 -14.08
C TYR A 9 -19.04 -11.03 -14.77
N ASP A 10 -18.70 -12.16 -14.16
CA ASP A 10 -17.86 -13.16 -14.80
C ASP A 10 -18.62 -13.99 -15.85
N ARG A 11 -17.93 -14.94 -16.49
CA ARG A 11 -18.50 -15.84 -17.50
C ARG A 11 -19.58 -16.78 -16.95
N ASN A 12 -19.61 -16.97 -15.63
CA ASN A 12 -20.59 -17.77 -14.93
C ASN A 12 -21.74 -16.91 -14.38
N THR A 13 -21.85 -15.65 -14.84
CA THR A 13 -22.88 -14.67 -14.44
C THR A 13 -22.85 -14.31 -12.95
N ARG A 14 -21.73 -14.52 -12.26
CA ARG A 14 -21.53 -14.11 -10.88
C ARG A 14 -21.07 -12.66 -10.83
N LEU A 15 -21.58 -11.87 -9.90
CA LEU A 15 -21.23 -10.46 -9.74
C LEU A 15 -19.78 -10.35 -9.26
N VAL A 16 -18.88 -9.79 -10.05
CA VAL A 16 -17.46 -9.62 -9.67
C VAL A 16 -17.11 -8.21 -9.24
N LYS A 17 -17.91 -7.20 -9.63
CA LYS A 17 -17.66 -5.80 -9.28
C LYS A 17 -18.95 -4.99 -9.22
N GLU A 18 -19.10 -4.16 -8.20
CA GLU A 18 -20.14 -3.16 -8.04
C GLU A 18 -19.50 -1.78 -7.82
N ILE A 19 -19.88 -0.75 -8.58
CA ILE A 19 -19.39 0.62 -8.40
C ILE A 19 -20.58 1.52 -8.07
N ARG A 20 -20.60 2.07 -6.85
CA ARG A 20 -21.66 2.96 -6.36
C ARG A 20 -21.41 4.42 -6.77
N PRO A 21 -22.46 5.28 -6.79
CA PRO A 21 -22.37 6.68 -7.21
C PRO A 21 -21.29 7.52 -6.51
N LYS A 22 -20.95 7.18 -5.26
CA LYS A 22 -19.92 7.87 -4.47
C LYS A 22 -18.48 7.35 -4.71
N GLY A 23 -18.27 6.57 -5.77
CA GLY A 23 -16.98 5.98 -6.11
C GLY A 23 -16.57 4.80 -5.23
N GLN A 24 -17.44 4.38 -4.31
CA GLN A 24 -17.23 3.19 -3.50
C GLN A 24 -17.36 1.96 -4.39
N GLN A 25 -16.33 1.11 -4.39
CA GLN A 25 -16.29 -0.10 -5.20
C GLN A 25 -16.35 -1.31 -4.30
N THR A 26 -17.13 -2.30 -4.71
CA THR A 26 -17.17 -3.62 -4.09
C THR A 26 -16.71 -4.64 -5.12
N GLU A 27 -15.60 -5.33 -4.88
CA GLU A 27 -15.17 -6.46 -5.70
C GLU A 27 -15.42 -7.79 -4.99
N TYR A 28 -15.76 -8.81 -5.76
CA TYR A 28 -16.14 -10.13 -5.26
C TYR A 28 -15.27 -11.19 -5.94
N ASP A 29 -14.62 -12.02 -5.14
CA ASP A 29 -13.83 -13.15 -5.63
C ASP A 29 -14.49 -14.47 -5.22
N TYR A 30 -14.49 -15.46 -6.12
CA TYR A 30 -15.19 -16.72 -5.96
C TYR A 30 -14.29 -17.91 -6.28
N ASP A 31 -14.47 -19.01 -5.55
CA ASP A 31 -13.82 -20.28 -5.90
C ASP A 31 -14.47 -20.93 -7.14
N ASP A 32 -13.86 -22.02 -7.60
CA ASP A 32 -14.38 -22.83 -8.72
C ASP A 32 -15.74 -23.47 -8.41
N ALA A 33 -16.07 -23.64 -7.13
CA ALA A 33 -17.34 -24.20 -6.67
C ALA A 33 -18.46 -23.15 -6.56
N GLY A 34 -18.16 -21.86 -6.73
CA GLY A 34 -19.13 -20.78 -6.64
C GLY A 34 -19.25 -20.12 -5.27
N ASN A 35 -18.43 -20.50 -4.30
CA ASN A 35 -18.43 -19.87 -2.99
C ASN A 35 -17.69 -18.54 -3.05
N LEU A 36 -18.25 -17.53 -2.40
CA LEU A 36 -17.59 -16.24 -2.22
C LEU A 36 -16.37 -16.43 -1.32
N ILE A 37 -15.18 -16.22 -1.87
CA ILE A 37 -13.92 -16.23 -1.13
C ILE A 37 -13.74 -14.89 -0.43
N GLU A 38 -13.95 -13.78 -1.14
CA GLU A 38 -13.58 -12.45 -0.65
C GLU A 38 -14.54 -11.39 -1.18
N LYS A 39 -14.86 -10.40 -0.33
CA LYS A 39 -15.61 -9.20 -0.68
C LYS A 39 -14.82 -7.99 -0.25
N ILE A 40 -14.44 -7.16 -1.21
CA ILE A 40 -13.54 -6.03 -1.00
C ILE A 40 -14.36 -4.75 -1.16
N GLU A 41 -14.66 -4.07 -0.06
CA GLU A 41 -15.24 -2.73 -0.10
C GLU A 41 -14.12 -1.68 -0.01
N ALA A 42 -13.89 -0.97 -1.10
CA ALA A 42 -12.79 -0.03 -1.24
C ALA A 42 -13.28 1.36 -1.64
N THR A 43 -12.72 2.38 -0.99
CA THR A 43 -12.75 3.75 -1.47
C THR A 43 -11.45 4.02 -2.20
N ARG A 44 -11.53 4.63 -3.39
CA ARG A 44 -10.36 4.99 -4.17
C ARG A 44 -9.51 6.02 -3.42
N LEU A 45 -8.21 5.77 -3.33
CA LEU A 45 -7.26 6.67 -2.68
C LEU A 45 -7.00 7.92 -3.54
N PRO A 46 -6.60 9.06 -2.94
CA PRO A 46 -6.25 10.24 -3.69
C PRO A 46 -5.07 9.94 -4.65
N ALA A 47 -5.16 10.47 -5.86
CA ALA A 47 -4.05 10.38 -6.80
C ALA A 47 -2.89 11.25 -6.32
N VAL A 48 -1.70 10.65 -6.19
CA VAL A 48 -0.46 11.34 -5.82
C VAL A 48 0.62 11.05 -6.84
N THR A 49 1.53 12.01 -7.04
CA THR A 49 2.74 11.85 -7.86
C THR A 49 3.95 11.70 -6.95
N VAL A 50 4.83 10.75 -7.26
CA VAL A 50 6.02 10.44 -6.47
C VAL A 50 7.26 10.57 -7.35
N ARG A 51 8.27 11.31 -6.90
CA ARG A 51 9.55 11.41 -7.61
C ARG A 51 10.46 10.22 -7.31
N GLN A 52 11.15 9.73 -8.33
CA GLN A 52 12.13 8.65 -8.19
C GLN A 52 13.29 9.03 -7.27
N SER A 53 13.78 10.27 -7.38
CA SER A 53 14.81 10.83 -6.51
C SER A 53 14.40 10.76 -5.03
N LEU A 54 13.15 11.12 -4.72
CA LEU A 54 12.58 11.06 -3.37
C LEU A 54 12.56 9.63 -2.82
N LEU A 55 12.20 8.63 -3.64
CA LEU A 55 12.25 7.22 -3.22
C LEU A 55 13.66 6.78 -2.87
N TYR A 56 14.68 7.22 -3.63
CA TYR A 56 16.07 6.92 -3.34
C TYR A 56 16.56 7.54 -2.03
N GLU A 57 16.24 8.82 -1.81
CA GLU A 57 16.57 9.52 -0.56
C GLU A 57 15.87 8.88 0.63
N LEU A 58 14.57 8.59 0.50
CA LEU A 58 13.79 7.94 1.55
C LEU A 58 14.35 6.56 1.91
N LEU A 59 14.69 5.73 0.92
CA LEU A 59 15.31 4.42 1.15
C LEU A 59 16.67 4.53 1.85
N ALA A 60 17.45 5.57 1.55
CA ALA A 60 18.70 5.84 2.24
C ALA A 60 18.48 6.24 3.70
N THR A 61 17.49 7.10 3.98
CA THR A 61 17.08 7.49 5.35
C THR A 61 16.62 6.27 6.14
N LEU A 62 15.68 5.49 5.59
CA LEU A 62 15.14 4.29 6.24
C LEU A 62 16.19 3.20 6.48
N SER A 63 17.20 3.10 5.60
CA SER A 63 18.30 2.16 5.81
C SER A 63 19.16 2.53 7.02
N LYS A 64 19.29 3.83 7.35
CA LYS A 64 20.02 4.30 8.53
C LYS A 64 19.22 4.04 9.80
N GLU A 65 17.93 4.42 9.82
CA GLU A 65 17.01 4.15 10.92
C GLU A 65 17.02 2.65 11.26
N ASN A 66 16.76 1.81 10.26
CA ASN A 66 16.72 0.37 10.44
C ASN A 66 18.05 -0.18 10.97
N ALA A 67 19.21 0.38 10.60
CA ALA A 67 20.50 -0.08 11.12
C ALA A 67 20.71 0.25 12.61
N ILE A 68 20.21 1.39 13.09
CA ILE A 68 20.30 1.81 14.50
C ILE A 68 19.52 0.83 15.39
N TYR A 69 18.37 0.36 14.91
CA TYR A 69 17.49 -0.51 15.66
C TYR A 69 17.76 -2.02 15.46
N LYS A 70 18.58 -2.42 14.47
CA LYS A 70 18.84 -3.82 14.10
C LYS A 70 19.74 -4.64 15.06
N ALA A 71 19.43 -4.65 16.34
CA ALA A 71 20.08 -5.55 17.30
C ALA A 71 19.46 -6.96 17.32
N ALA A 72 18.17 -7.10 16.96
CA ALA A 72 17.37 -8.29 17.30
C ALA A 72 17.27 -9.39 16.22
N GLY A 73 17.81 -9.21 15.00
CA GLY A 73 17.94 -10.25 13.97
C GLY A 73 16.65 -10.83 13.35
N ALA A 74 15.49 -10.74 14.01
CA ALA A 74 14.23 -11.39 13.62
C ALA A 74 13.00 -10.48 13.75
N VAL A 75 13.16 -9.19 13.44
CA VAL A 75 12.07 -8.20 13.46
C VAL A 75 11.82 -7.62 12.07
N HIS A 76 10.56 -7.29 11.81
CA HIS A 76 10.13 -6.43 10.72
C HIS A 76 10.16 -4.97 11.17
N ALA A 77 10.27 -4.07 10.21
CA ALA A 77 10.17 -2.64 10.42
C ALA A 77 9.12 -2.08 9.47
N CYS A 78 8.23 -1.24 9.98
CA CYS A 78 7.31 -0.42 9.22
C CYS A 78 7.59 1.04 9.53
N ALA A 79 7.37 1.93 8.57
CA ALA A 79 7.52 3.35 8.77
C ALA A 79 6.45 4.14 8.01
N LEU A 80 5.96 5.22 8.61
CA LEU A 80 5.14 6.21 7.94
C LEU A 80 6.01 7.42 7.63
N CYS A 81 6.02 7.83 6.37
CA CYS A 81 6.92 8.88 5.90
C CYS A 81 6.11 9.97 5.20
N ARG A 82 6.55 11.23 5.32
CA ARG A 82 6.03 12.36 4.54
C ARG A 82 7.21 12.95 3.76
N GLY A 83 7.21 12.76 2.45
CA GLY A 83 8.41 12.98 1.65
C GLY A 83 9.55 12.07 2.10
N THR A 84 10.68 12.65 2.51
CA THR A 84 11.85 11.92 3.04
C THR A 84 11.89 11.87 4.58
N GLU A 85 10.96 12.55 5.25
CA GLU A 85 10.85 12.57 6.70
C GLU A 85 10.15 11.31 7.20
N VAL A 86 10.74 10.65 8.21
CA VAL A 86 10.14 9.50 8.88
C VAL A 86 9.34 10.01 10.08
N LEU A 87 8.01 10.00 9.98
CA LEU A 87 7.11 10.43 11.05
C LEU A 87 7.06 9.39 12.17
N TYR A 88 6.93 8.13 11.78
CA TYR A 88 6.91 6.99 12.70
C TYR A 88 7.78 5.87 12.15
N PHE A 89 8.53 5.22 13.02
CA PHE A 89 9.29 4.01 12.73
C PHE A 89 8.99 3.00 13.84
N VAL A 90 8.44 1.84 13.47
CA VAL A 90 8.07 0.79 14.42
C VAL A 90 8.66 -0.53 13.98
N GLU A 91 9.30 -1.21 14.93
CA GLU A 91 9.75 -2.58 14.76
C GLU A 91 8.87 -3.55 15.55
N ASP A 92 8.59 -4.70 14.97
CA ASP A 92 7.86 -5.77 15.63
C ASP A 92 8.23 -7.12 14.99
N VAL A 93 8.00 -8.21 15.71
CA VAL A 93 8.13 -9.57 15.14
C VAL A 93 7.16 -9.77 13.98
N GLY A 94 5.96 -9.18 14.05
CA GLY A 94 4.93 -9.19 13.03
C GLY A 94 4.83 -7.87 12.28
N ARG A 95 5.00 -7.88 10.95
CA ARG A 95 4.82 -6.67 10.11
C ARG A 95 3.43 -6.03 10.24
N HIS A 96 2.40 -6.84 10.50
CA HIS A 96 1.03 -6.34 10.67
C HIS A 96 0.89 -5.57 11.99
N ASN A 97 1.52 -6.05 13.07
CA ASN A 97 1.53 -5.37 14.36
C ASN A 97 2.29 -4.04 14.28
N ALA A 98 3.43 -4.02 13.58
CA ALA A 98 4.17 -2.79 13.34
C ALA A 98 3.33 -1.75 12.58
N LEU A 99 2.52 -2.20 11.61
CA LEU A 99 1.60 -1.32 10.89
C LEU A 99 0.44 -0.85 11.77
N ASP A 100 -0.14 -1.72 12.59
CA ASP A 100 -1.24 -1.38 13.50
C ASP A 100 -0.80 -0.36 14.55
N ALA A 101 0.43 -0.49 15.06
CA ALA A 101 1.02 0.49 15.96
C ALA A 101 1.15 1.87 15.30
N ILE A 102 1.57 1.92 14.02
CA ILE A 102 1.61 3.17 13.25
C ILE A 102 0.20 3.74 13.07
N ALA A 103 -0.79 2.91 12.71
CA ALA A 103 -2.17 3.36 12.54
C ALA A 103 -2.74 3.94 13.85
N GLY A 104 -2.46 3.30 14.99
CA GLY A 104 -2.83 3.81 16.30
C GLY A 104 -2.17 5.15 16.63
N ARG A 105 -0.89 5.33 16.29
CA ARG A 105 -0.17 6.60 16.47
C ARG A 105 -0.72 7.71 15.58
N MET A 106 -1.01 7.41 14.30
CA MET A 106 -1.66 8.36 13.40
C MET A 106 -3.00 8.85 13.96
N TRP A 107 -3.79 7.94 14.54
CA TRP A 107 -5.07 8.30 15.13
C TRP A 107 -4.92 9.20 16.36
N LEU A 108 -3.97 8.89 17.26
CA LEU A 108 -3.71 9.68 18.46
C LEU A 108 -3.15 11.07 18.15
N ASP A 109 -2.29 11.16 17.13
CA ASP A 109 -1.59 12.40 16.76
C ASP A 109 -2.33 13.18 15.66
N GLU A 110 -3.53 12.73 15.27
CA GLU A 110 -4.38 13.33 14.22
C GLU A 110 -3.66 13.53 12.86
N VAL A 111 -2.83 12.55 12.49
CA VAL A 111 -2.05 12.60 11.24
C VAL A 111 -2.85 12.05 10.07
N ASP A 112 -3.07 12.90 9.06
CA ASP A 112 -3.64 12.49 7.77
C ASP A 112 -2.64 11.71 6.89
N GLY A 113 -3.12 10.61 6.31
CA GLY A 113 -2.33 9.69 5.48
C GLY A 113 -2.24 10.08 4.00
N GLY A 114 -3.06 11.00 3.50
CA GLY A 114 -3.22 11.28 2.07
C GLY A 114 -1.98 11.79 1.34
N SER A 115 -0.97 12.24 2.08
CA SER A 115 0.34 12.69 1.57
C SER A 115 1.50 11.79 2.02
N CYS A 116 1.20 10.68 2.68
CA CYS A 116 2.20 9.82 3.29
C CYS A 116 2.60 8.66 2.37
N ILE A 117 3.76 8.09 2.67
CA ILE A 117 4.29 6.86 2.11
C ILE A 117 4.41 5.86 3.25
N LEU A 118 3.76 4.71 3.11
CA LEU A 118 3.96 3.59 4.01
C LEU A 118 5.13 2.74 3.52
N TYR A 119 6.12 2.54 4.38
CA TYR A 119 7.23 1.63 4.15
C TYR A 119 7.12 0.38 5.00
N THR A 120 7.51 -0.77 4.45
CA THR A 120 7.67 -2.03 5.21
C THR A 120 8.85 -2.88 4.73
N THR A 121 9.55 -3.54 5.66
CA THR A 121 10.54 -4.57 5.32
C THR A 121 9.90 -5.90 4.93
N GLY A 122 8.63 -6.12 5.29
CA GLY A 122 7.87 -7.33 5.02
C GLY A 122 7.24 -7.39 3.64
N ARG A 123 6.60 -8.52 3.30
CA ARG A 123 5.83 -8.66 2.06
C ARG A 123 4.54 -7.84 2.11
N VAL A 124 4.13 -7.33 0.95
CA VAL A 124 2.82 -6.69 0.78
C VAL A 124 1.76 -7.77 0.53
N THR A 125 0.96 -8.06 1.56
CA THR A 125 -0.21 -8.95 1.49
C THR A 125 -1.50 -8.13 1.38
N SER A 126 -2.63 -8.78 1.10
CA SER A 126 -3.95 -8.14 1.09
C SER A 126 -4.21 -7.31 2.34
N GLU A 127 -3.98 -7.89 3.52
CA GLU A 127 -4.15 -7.21 4.81
C GLU A 127 -3.28 -5.95 4.96
N MET A 128 -2.05 -5.95 4.42
CA MET A 128 -1.19 -4.76 4.47
C MET A 128 -1.76 -3.62 3.63
N VAL A 129 -2.32 -3.95 2.46
CA VAL A 129 -2.97 -2.98 1.57
C VAL A 129 -4.26 -2.47 2.20
N ILE A 130 -5.11 -3.35 2.73
CA ILE A 130 -6.37 -2.97 3.39
C ILE A 130 -6.11 -1.96 4.51
N LYS A 131 -5.13 -2.26 5.39
CA LYS A 131 -4.75 -1.35 6.49
C LYS A 131 -4.21 -0.02 5.98
N ALA A 132 -3.31 -0.03 4.99
CA ALA A 132 -2.80 1.19 4.38
C ALA A 132 -3.90 2.04 3.74
N THR A 133 -4.88 1.41 3.07
CA THR A 133 -6.05 2.09 2.52
C THR A 133 -6.94 2.69 3.61
N GLN A 134 -7.20 1.95 4.70
CA GLN A 134 -7.95 2.46 5.85
C GLN A 134 -7.25 3.63 6.54
N MET A 135 -5.92 3.65 6.52
CA MET A 135 -5.09 4.77 6.98
C MET A 135 -5.07 5.94 5.98
N GLY A 136 -5.70 5.80 4.80
CA GLY A 136 -5.72 6.81 3.75
C GLY A 136 -4.38 6.99 3.03
N VAL A 137 -3.45 6.04 3.14
CA VAL A 137 -2.08 6.17 2.62
C VAL A 137 -2.01 5.70 1.16
N PRO A 138 -1.73 6.60 0.20
CA PRO A 138 -1.81 6.28 -1.24
C PRO A 138 -0.57 5.59 -1.82
N VAL A 139 0.54 5.49 -1.08
CA VAL A 139 1.79 4.90 -1.56
C VAL A 139 2.29 3.85 -0.58
N LEU A 140 2.54 2.64 -1.08
CA LEU A 140 3.12 1.55 -0.29
C LEU A 140 4.44 1.08 -0.93
N LEU A 141 5.51 1.24 -0.17
CA LEU A 141 6.89 0.91 -0.51
C LEU A 141 7.37 -0.30 0.31
N SER A 142 7.80 -1.37 -0.34
CA SER A 142 8.30 -2.57 0.33
C SER A 142 9.71 -2.96 -0.12
N ARG A 143 10.54 -3.41 0.83
CA ARG A 143 11.80 -4.08 0.48
C ARG A 143 11.61 -5.49 -0.07
N SER A 144 10.50 -6.14 0.27
CA SER A 144 10.20 -7.52 -0.14
C SER A 144 9.34 -7.53 -1.40
N GLY A 145 8.80 -8.70 -1.76
CA GLY A 145 7.80 -8.81 -2.83
C GLY A 145 6.38 -8.55 -2.35
N MET A 146 5.42 -8.69 -3.25
CA MET A 146 3.98 -8.64 -2.97
C MET A 146 3.29 -9.93 -3.38
N THR A 147 2.13 -10.23 -2.79
CA THR A 147 1.26 -11.33 -3.25
C THR A 147 0.39 -10.89 -4.42
N HIS A 148 -0.12 -11.86 -5.17
CA HIS A 148 -1.13 -11.61 -6.20
C HIS A 148 -2.31 -10.80 -5.64
N MET A 149 -2.87 -11.24 -4.51
CA MET A 149 -4.01 -10.55 -3.90
C MET A 149 -3.65 -9.15 -3.38
N GLY A 150 -2.44 -8.94 -2.84
CA GLY A 150 -1.99 -7.61 -2.44
C GLY A 150 -1.87 -6.66 -3.63
N LEU A 151 -1.35 -7.15 -4.77
CA LEU A 151 -1.29 -6.36 -6.00
C LEU A 151 -2.69 -6.01 -6.51
N HIS A 152 -3.57 -7.02 -6.62
CA HIS A 152 -4.93 -6.85 -7.10
C HIS A 152 -5.68 -5.80 -6.27
N LEU A 153 -5.66 -5.93 -4.94
CA LEU A 153 -6.26 -4.96 -4.04
C LEU A 153 -5.71 -3.55 -4.20
N GLY A 154 -4.39 -3.41 -4.34
CA GLY A 154 -3.75 -2.12 -4.54
C GLY A 154 -4.17 -1.45 -5.84
N GLN A 155 -4.45 -2.22 -6.89
CA GLN A 155 -5.00 -1.71 -8.15
C GLN A 155 -6.44 -1.21 -7.97
N THR A 156 -7.28 -1.97 -7.26
CA THR A 156 -8.69 -1.60 -6.98
C THR A 156 -8.81 -0.29 -6.21
N VAL A 157 -7.96 -0.08 -5.21
CA VAL A 157 -7.94 1.16 -4.41
C VAL A 157 -7.11 2.29 -5.06
N ASP A 158 -6.47 2.01 -6.19
CA ASP A 158 -5.58 2.90 -6.93
C ASP A 158 -4.34 3.40 -6.14
N MET A 159 -3.71 2.51 -5.36
CA MET A 159 -2.50 2.75 -4.57
C MET A 159 -1.22 2.60 -5.40
N VAL A 160 -0.26 3.51 -5.27
CA VAL A 160 1.07 3.31 -5.85
C VAL A 160 1.78 2.19 -5.09
N LEU A 161 2.10 1.10 -5.79
CA LEU A 161 2.72 -0.09 -5.21
C LEU A 161 4.15 -0.27 -5.71
N VAL A 162 5.12 -0.08 -4.83
CA VAL A 162 6.54 -0.27 -5.11
C VAL A 162 7.10 -1.37 -4.21
N ALA A 163 7.81 -2.31 -4.81
CA ALA A 163 8.39 -3.44 -4.08
C ALA A 163 9.81 -3.75 -4.56
N ARG A 164 10.48 -4.69 -3.89
CA ARG A 164 11.91 -4.99 -4.09
C ARG A 164 12.79 -3.75 -3.98
N ALA A 165 12.36 -2.78 -3.17
CA ALA A 165 13.00 -1.49 -3.02
C ALA A 165 14.24 -1.60 -2.11
N LYS A 166 15.43 -1.36 -2.68
CA LYS A 166 16.70 -1.37 -1.94
C LYS A 166 17.71 -0.46 -2.64
N GLY A 167 18.27 0.48 -1.88
CA GLY A 167 19.22 1.45 -2.42
C GLY A 167 18.58 2.25 -3.56
N ARG A 168 19.17 2.16 -4.76
CA ARG A 168 18.67 2.83 -5.97
C ARG A 168 17.88 1.91 -6.92
N HIS A 169 17.45 0.74 -6.44
CA HIS A 169 16.66 -0.21 -7.22
C HIS A 169 15.28 -0.40 -6.58
N PHE A 170 14.25 -0.48 -7.42
CA PHE A 170 12.89 -0.87 -7.03
C PHE A 170 12.13 -1.37 -8.27
N LEU A 171 10.99 -2.02 -8.03
CA LEU A 171 10.02 -2.39 -9.06
C LEU A 171 8.69 -1.70 -8.75
N ALA A 172 8.17 -0.93 -9.71
CA ALA A 172 6.82 -0.39 -9.64
C ALA A 172 5.83 -1.42 -10.20
N PHE A 173 4.96 -1.94 -9.34
CA PHE A 173 3.96 -2.95 -9.73
C PHE A 173 2.61 -2.32 -10.09
N HIS A 174 2.27 -1.16 -9.50
CA HIS A 174 1.11 -0.36 -9.87
C HIS A 174 1.41 1.14 -9.70
N GLY A 175 0.80 1.97 -10.55
CA GLY A 175 0.94 3.44 -10.51
C GLY A 175 2.27 3.97 -11.06
N ALA A 176 2.92 3.27 -11.99
CA ALA A 176 4.19 3.70 -12.59
C ALA A 176 4.05 5.00 -13.40
N ASP A 177 2.88 5.26 -13.97
CA ASP A 177 2.49 6.52 -14.61
C ASP A 177 2.44 7.72 -13.66
N ARG A 178 2.37 7.45 -12.35
CA ARG A 178 2.42 8.45 -11.27
C ARG A 178 3.78 8.53 -10.60
N ILE A 179 4.78 7.79 -11.11
CA ILE A 179 6.17 7.92 -10.69
C ILE A 179 6.90 8.78 -11.72
N GLU A 180 7.39 9.93 -11.27
CA GLU A 180 8.23 10.80 -12.08
C GLU A 180 9.67 10.26 -12.03
N PHE A 181 10.13 9.68 -13.15
CA PHE A 181 11.48 9.13 -13.29
C PHE A 181 12.51 10.24 -13.54
N ASP A 182 12.76 11.05 -12.51
CA ASP A 182 13.59 12.26 -12.54
C ASP A 182 15.09 12.01 -12.26
N ALA A 183 15.49 10.76 -12.05
CA ALA A 183 16.86 10.41 -11.68
C ALA A 183 17.45 9.31 -12.59
N VAL A 184 18.74 9.39 -12.87
CA VAL A 184 19.46 8.34 -13.60
C VAL A 184 19.44 7.05 -12.76
N PRO A 185 18.90 5.93 -13.29
CA PRO A 185 18.97 4.64 -12.62
C PRO A 185 20.42 4.23 -12.39
N ALA A 186 20.68 3.51 -11.29
CA ALA A 186 22.01 2.97 -11.00
C ALA A 186 22.40 1.81 -11.92
#